data_AF-A0A926BVE5-F1
#
_entry.id   AF-A0A926BVE5-F1
#
_cell.length_a   1.000
_cell.length_b   1.000
_cell.length_c   1.000
_cell.angle_alpha   90.00
_cell.angle_beta   90.00
_cell.angle_gamma   90.00
#
_symmetry.space_group_name_H-M   'P 1'
#
loop_
_entity.id
_entity.type
_entity.pdbx_description
1 polymer ?
#
loop_
_entity_poly.entity_id
_entity_poly.type
_entity_poly.pdbx_seq_one_letter_code
_entity_poly.pdbx_strand_id
1 'polypeptide(L)'
;MDGKLNTDAVHTTIIECYPMYKEDPAFESWLLSKAGSNEERVEEYLDTLSDYGYIDGEGMINGDYTMVPDPAGVVDDMKNRLDRLDAESRDVLRAASVEGPAFSAEFVAKILDQPVESVASAISRAASAGVVRGDGSEDLYLGATDSFRFYPLQLRDMLYDEVPGDQRAEFHMRAIEFLTEEIKRNTEPGAREMMQQMIAEHNQYSSRPAGTSD
;
A
#
# COMPACT_ATOMS: atom_id res chain seq x y z
N MET A 1 -8.14 -11.26 -27.13
CA MET A 1 -8.79 -10.19 -27.92
C MET A 1 -8.33 -8.93 -27.26
N ASP A 2 -7.44 -8.16 -27.90
CA ASP A 2 -6.94 -6.90 -27.35
C ASP A 2 -8.07 -5.88 -27.46
N GLY A 3 -8.95 -5.90 -26.46
CA GLY A 3 -10.04 -4.95 -26.31
C GLY A 3 -9.43 -3.59 -25.96
N LYS A 4 -9.58 -2.61 -26.84
CA LYS A 4 -9.30 -1.23 -26.46
C LYS A 4 -10.19 -0.86 -25.28
N LEU A 5 -9.59 -0.26 -24.25
CA LEU A 5 -10.33 0.33 -23.14
C LEU A 5 -11.47 1.20 -23.70
N ASN A 6 -12.67 0.98 -23.18
CA ASN A 6 -13.89 1.69 -23.56
C ASN A 6 -14.69 2.05 -22.30
N THR A 7 -15.78 2.80 -22.46
CA THR A 7 -16.58 3.26 -21.31
C THR A 7 -17.15 2.09 -20.50
N ASP A 8 -17.62 1.02 -21.14
CA ASP A 8 -18.15 -0.16 -20.44
C ASP A 8 -17.09 -0.84 -19.56
N ALA A 9 -15.85 -0.92 -20.05
CA ALA A 9 -14.72 -1.44 -19.27
C ALA A 9 -14.39 -0.52 -18.09
N VAL A 10 -14.34 0.79 -18.31
CA VAL A 10 -14.13 1.77 -17.22
C VAL A 10 -15.23 1.68 -16.17
N HIS A 11 -16.49 1.59 -16.58
CA HIS A 11 -17.62 1.39 -15.69
C HIS A 11 -17.49 0.10 -14.88
N THR A 12 -17.07 -0.99 -15.54
CA THR A 12 -16.85 -2.29 -14.88
C THR A 12 -15.78 -2.16 -13.79
N THR A 13 -14.63 -1.57 -14.09
CA THR A 13 -13.56 -1.33 -13.10
C THR A 13 -14.05 -0.47 -11.93
N ILE A 14 -14.81 0.61 -12.20
CA ILE A 14 -15.36 1.44 -11.13
C ILE A 14 -16.29 0.64 -10.21
N ILE A 15 -17.16 -0.20 -10.77
CA ILE A 15 -18.10 -1.04 -9.99
C ILE A 15 -17.36 -2.11 -9.18
N GLU A 16 -16.27 -2.66 -9.72
CA GLU A 16 -15.41 -3.62 -9.02
C GLU A 16 -14.74 -2.97 -7.80
N CYS A 17 -14.26 -1.73 -7.93
CA CYS A 17 -13.70 -0.96 -6.81
C CYS A 17 -14.78 -0.43 -5.84
N TYR A 18 -15.91 0.02 -6.38
CA TYR A 18 -16.99 0.70 -5.66
C TYR A 18 -18.35 0.11 -6.04
N PRO A 19 -18.79 -0.98 -5.39
CA PRO A 19 -20.04 -1.66 -5.75
C PRO A 19 -21.31 -0.81 -5.63
N MET A 20 -21.23 0.30 -4.88
CA MET A 20 -22.32 1.25 -4.65
C MET A 20 -22.26 2.50 -5.56
N TYR A 21 -21.29 2.54 -6.48
CA TYR A 21 -21.14 3.62 -7.45
C TYR A 21 -22.43 3.84 -8.25
N LYS A 22 -22.77 5.11 -8.45
CA LYS A 22 -23.87 5.51 -9.32
C LYS A 22 -23.28 6.05 -10.61
N GLU A 23 -23.74 5.49 -11.72
CA GLU A 23 -23.32 5.87 -13.07
C GLU A 23 -23.29 7.40 -13.24
N ASP A 24 -22.11 7.90 -13.57
CA ASP A 24 -21.84 9.28 -13.96
C ASP A 24 -21.08 9.25 -15.30
N PRO A 25 -21.80 9.36 -16.43
CA PRO A 25 -21.20 9.29 -17.75
C PRO A 25 -20.11 10.35 -18.00
N ALA A 26 -20.18 11.51 -17.32
CA ALA A 26 -19.18 12.56 -17.47
C ALA A 26 -17.87 12.16 -16.77
N PHE A 27 -17.97 11.60 -15.56
CA PHE A 27 -16.83 11.05 -14.82
C PHE A 27 -16.19 9.87 -15.56
N GLU A 28 -16.99 8.91 -16.03
CA GLU A 28 -16.47 7.74 -16.76
C GLU A 28 -15.78 8.14 -18.06
N SER A 29 -16.37 9.07 -18.83
CA SER A 29 -15.74 9.58 -20.04
C SER A 29 -14.47 10.36 -19.76
N TRP A 30 -14.43 11.13 -18.65
CA TRP A 30 -13.23 11.81 -18.21
C TRP A 30 -12.14 10.81 -17.82
N LEU A 31 -12.46 9.79 -17.03
CA LEU A 31 -11.53 8.77 -16.57
C LEU A 31 -10.96 7.97 -17.75
N LEU A 32 -11.81 7.58 -18.71
CA LEU A 32 -11.39 6.97 -19.98
C LEU A 32 -10.39 7.88 -20.73
N SER A 33 -10.65 9.18 -20.79
CA SER A 33 -9.75 10.13 -21.48
C SER A 33 -8.39 10.26 -20.80
N LYS A 34 -8.34 10.10 -19.46
CA LYS A 34 -7.12 10.17 -18.65
C LYS A 34 -6.31 8.88 -18.70
N ALA A 35 -6.98 7.75 -18.59
CA ALA A 35 -6.37 6.42 -18.67
C ALA A 35 -5.89 6.08 -20.09
N GLY A 36 -6.51 6.68 -21.11
CA GLY A 36 -6.17 6.43 -22.51
C GLY A 36 -6.58 5.03 -22.92
N SER A 37 -5.60 4.17 -23.24
CA SER A 37 -5.86 2.76 -23.59
C SER A 37 -5.37 1.77 -22.54
N ASN A 38 -4.90 2.26 -21.38
CA ASN A 38 -4.35 1.42 -20.33
C ASN A 38 -5.38 1.26 -19.20
N GLU A 39 -5.86 0.04 -18.98
CA GLU A 39 -6.81 -0.30 -17.92
C GLU A 39 -6.21 -0.09 -16.52
N GLU A 40 -4.93 -0.40 -16.33
CA GLU A 40 -4.24 -0.17 -15.04
C GLU A 40 -4.26 1.32 -14.65
N ARG A 41 -4.26 2.24 -15.65
CA ARG A 41 -4.37 3.68 -15.36
C ARG A 41 -5.73 4.07 -14.81
N VAL A 42 -6.79 3.29 -15.05
CA VAL A 42 -8.12 3.57 -14.47
C VAL A 42 -8.03 3.42 -12.95
N GLU A 43 -7.49 2.30 -12.48
CA GLU A 43 -7.27 2.03 -11.05
C GLU A 43 -6.33 3.06 -10.42
N GLU A 44 -5.21 3.40 -11.06
CA GLU A 44 -4.29 4.45 -10.55
C GLU A 44 -5.00 5.79 -10.29
N TYR A 45 -5.88 6.19 -11.20
CA TYR A 45 -6.66 7.42 -11.05
C TYR A 45 -7.74 7.28 -9.97
N LEU A 46 -8.41 6.13 -9.86
CA LEU A 46 -9.38 5.87 -8.78
C LEU A 46 -8.72 5.90 -7.40
N ASP A 47 -7.57 5.26 -7.25
CA ASP A 47 -6.75 5.32 -6.04
C ASP A 47 -6.39 6.76 -5.72
N THR A 48 -5.84 7.51 -6.69
CA THR A 48 -5.45 8.90 -6.50
C THR A 48 -6.66 9.78 -6.14
N LEU A 49 -7.82 9.56 -6.76
CA LEU A 49 -9.05 10.28 -6.42
C LEU A 49 -9.47 10.02 -4.98
N SER A 50 -9.48 8.75 -4.55
CA SER A 50 -9.82 8.35 -3.19
C SER A 50 -8.90 9.01 -2.18
N ASP A 51 -7.62 8.99 -2.52
CA ASP A 51 -6.53 9.51 -1.73
C ASP A 51 -6.52 11.03 -1.54
N TYR A 52 -7.06 11.77 -2.50
CA TYR A 52 -7.29 13.21 -2.43
C TYR A 52 -8.70 13.57 -1.95
N GLY A 53 -9.54 12.57 -1.66
CA GLY A 53 -10.91 12.75 -1.17
C GLY A 53 -11.91 13.19 -2.23
N TYR A 54 -11.60 12.97 -3.51
CA TYR A 54 -12.50 13.24 -4.63
C TYR A 54 -13.52 12.13 -4.89
N ILE A 55 -13.28 10.94 -4.36
CA ILE A 55 -14.24 9.84 -4.30
C ILE A 55 -14.14 9.22 -2.90
N ASP A 56 -15.25 8.83 -2.30
CA ASP A 56 -15.23 8.13 -1.01
C ASP A 56 -15.27 6.60 -1.16
N GLY A 57 -15.24 5.88 -0.03
CA GLY A 57 -15.27 4.42 -0.02
C GLY A 57 -16.56 3.80 -0.56
N GLU A 58 -17.62 4.58 -0.78
CA GLU A 58 -18.86 4.11 -1.42
C GLU A 58 -18.91 4.45 -2.92
N GLY A 59 -17.87 5.10 -3.45
CA GLY A 59 -17.82 5.54 -4.84
C GLY A 59 -18.52 6.88 -5.10
N MET A 60 -18.89 7.64 -4.06
CA MET A 60 -19.50 8.94 -4.27
C MET A 60 -18.44 10.00 -4.58
N ILE A 61 -18.63 10.69 -5.70
CA ILE A 61 -17.76 11.77 -6.15
C ILE A 61 -17.97 13.01 -5.27
N ASN A 62 -16.88 13.47 -4.67
CA ASN A 62 -16.82 14.62 -3.77
C ASN A 62 -16.04 15.76 -4.44
N GLY A 63 -16.71 16.87 -4.76
CA GLY A 63 -16.06 18.03 -5.35
C GLY A 63 -15.66 17.84 -6.82
N ASP A 64 -14.63 18.58 -7.26
CA ASP A 64 -14.20 18.64 -8.66
C ASP A 64 -13.05 17.65 -8.93
N TYR A 65 -13.40 16.43 -9.34
CA TYR A 65 -12.45 15.37 -9.68
C TYR A 65 -11.46 15.75 -10.80
N THR A 66 -11.76 16.78 -11.60
CA THR A 66 -10.84 17.22 -12.66
C THR A 66 -9.59 17.89 -12.11
N MET A 67 -9.59 18.27 -10.83
CA MET A 67 -8.47 18.87 -10.11
C MET A 67 -7.50 17.84 -9.51
N VAL A 68 -7.82 16.55 -9.58
CA VAL A 68 -6.91 15.49 -9.11
C VAL A 68 -5.58 15.56 -9.89
N PRO A 69 -4.42 15.46 -9.22
CA PRO A 69 -3.15 15.40 -9.93
C PRO A 69 -3.03 14.13 -10.76
N ASP A 70 -2.16 14.17 -11.78
CA ASP A 70 -1.83 12.98 -12.55
C ASP A 70 -1.07 11.97 -11.66
N PRO A 71 -1.49 10.68 -11.60
CA PRO A 71 -0.87 9.68 -10.74
C PRO A 71 0.64 9.53 -10.96
N ALA A 72 1.11 9.59 -12.21
CA ALA A 72 2.54 9.48 -12.50
C ALA A 72 3.32 10.67 -11.93
N GLY A 73 2.74 11.87 -12.01
CA GLY A 73 3.30 13.07 -11.37
C GLY A 73 3.38 12.96 -9.85
N VAL A 74 2.35 12.37 -9.21
CA VAL A 74 2.37 12.10 -7.76
C VAL A 74 3.49 11.12 -7.40
N VAL A 75 3.62 10.02 -8.14
CA VAL A 75 4.66 9.02 -7.93
C VAL A 75 6.06 9.65 -8.07
N ASP A 76 6.31 10.42 -9.14
CA ASP A 76 7.60 11.08 -9.36
C ASP A 76 7.96 12.07 -8.25
N ASP A 77 6.98 12.84 -7.78
CA ASP A 77 7.15 13.73 -6.63
C ASP A 77 7.48 12.95 -5.35
N MET A 78 6.85 11.78 -5.12
CA MET A 78 7.15 10.94 -3.97
C MET A 78 8.53 10.30 -4.06
N LYS A 79 8.97 9.82 -5.23
CA LYS A 79 10.34 9.33 -5.44
C LYS A 79 11.38 10.39 -5.07
N ASN A 80 11.19 11.62 -5.54
CA ASN A 80 12.07 12.74 -5.22
C ASN A 80 12.14 13.04 -3.71
N ARG A 81 11.06 12.79 -2.96
CA ARG A 81 11.03 12.94 -1.50
C ARG A 81 11.70 11.76 -0.82
N LEU A 82 11.45 10.54 -1.27
CA LEU A 82 12.10 9.32 -0.82
C LEU A 82 13.63 9.43 -0.98
N ASP A 83 14.11 9.92 -2.12
CA ASP A 83 15.55 10.10 -2.39
C ASP A 83 16.24 11.10 -1.45
N ARG A 84 15.48 12.01 -0.84
CA ARG A 84 15.97 12.99 0.14
C ARG A 84 15.92 12.47 1.57
N LEU A 85 15.25 11.34 1.83
CA LEU A 85 15.28 10.70 3.14
C LEU A 85 16.67 10.14 3.41
N ASP A 86 17.06 10.15 4.68
CA ASP A 86 18.30 9.51 5.10
C ASP A 86 18.23 7.98 4.92
N ALA A 87 19.39 7.34 4.94
CA ALA A 87 19.51 5.91 4.68
C ALA A 87 18.69 5.05 5.65
N GLU A 88 18.66 5.42 6.93
CA GLU A 88 17.91 4.68 7.95
C GLU A 88 16.40 4.71 7.68
N SER A 89 15.84 5.89 7.37
CA SER A 89 14.42 5.99 6.99
C SER A 89 14.10 5.19 5.73
N ARG A 90 14.98 5.17 4.72
CA ARG A 90 14.76 4.37 3.51
C ARG A 90 14.81 2.87 3.79
N ASP A 91 15.74 2.41 4.61
CA ASP A 91 15.86 1.00 4.98
C ASP A 91 14.65 0.53 5.80
N VAL A 92 14.14 1.39 6.69
CA VAL A 92 12.88 1.15 7.42
C VAL A 92 11.70 1.04 6.47
N LEU A 93 11.57 1.92 5.48
CA LEU A 93 10.49 1.85 4.49
C LEU A 93 10.59 0.61 3.58
N ARG A 94 11.80 0.18 3.23
CA ARG A 94 12.02 -1.09 2.51
C ARG A 94 11.54 -2.29 3.32
N ALA A 95 11.86 -2.35 4.61
CA ALA A 95 11.34 -3.41 5.48
C ALA A 95 9.82 -3.32 5.67
N ALA A 96 9.27 -2.11 5.82
CA ALA A 96 7.83 -1.87 5.92
C ALA A 96 7.05 -2.36 4.68
N SER A 97 7.64 -2.25 3.50
CA SER A 97 7.03 -2.75 2.26
C SER A 97 6.76 -4.26 2.28
N VAL A 98 7.44 -5.02 3.15
CA VAL A 98 7.24 -6.48 3.32
C VAL A 98 5.98 -6.80 4.12
N GLU A 99 5.57 -5.93 5.05
CA GLU A 99 4.33 -6.11 5.82
C GLU A 99 3.10 -6.03 4.90
N GLY A 100 3.03 -4.97 4.08
CA GLY A 100 1.91 -4.76 3.17
C GLY A 100 1.69 -3.31 2.76
N PRO A 101 0.49 -2.96 2.27
CA PRO A 101 0.11 -1.60 1.91
C PRO A 101 0.03 -0.67 3.13
N ALA A 102 -0.33 -1.23 4.28
CA ALA A 102 -0.27 -0.61 5.59
C ALA A 102 0.69 -1.38 6.50
N PHE A 103 1.28 -0.70 7.48
CA PHE A 103 2.31 -1.24 8.35
C PHE A 103 2.35 -0.55 9.73
N SER A 104 2.97 -1.20 10.70
CA SER A 104 3.17 -0.68 12.06
C SER A 104 4.64 -0.59 12.44
N ALA A 105 4.99 0.31 13.35
CA ALA A 105 6.38 0.43 13.83
C ALA A 105 6.85 -0.86 14.54
N GLU A 106 5.94 -1.52 15.26
CA GLU A 106 6.18 -2.73 16.03
C GLU A 106 6.52 -3.91 15.14
N PHE A 107 5.77 -4.10 14.05
CA PHE A 107 6.04 -5.18 13.10
C PHE A 107 7.35 -4.94 12.36
N VAL A 108 7.59 -3.72 11.88
CA VAL A 108 8.84 -3.38 11.18
C VAL A 108 10.06 -3.51 12.10
N ALA A 109 9.93 -3.11 13.37
CA ALA A 109 10.98 -3.30 14.37
C ALA A 109 11.31 -4.77 14.61
N LYS A 110 10.31 -5.66 14.57
CA LYS A 110 10.53 -7.11 14.66
C LYS A 110 11.25 -7.66 13.44
N ILE A 111 10.87 -7.24 12.25
CA ILE A 111 11.55 -7.64 11.01
C ILE A 111 13.01 -7.19 11.03
N LEU A 112 13.27 -5.94 11.42
CA LEU A 112 14.62 -5.37 11.42
C LEU A 112 15.49 -5.80 12.60
N ASP A 113 14.90 -6.42 13.62
CA ASP A 113 15.54 -6.67 14.93
C ASP A 113 16.10 -5.36 15.54
N GLN A 114 15.27 -4.32 15.55
CA GLN A 114 15.60 -2.98 16.03
C GLN A 114 14.67 -2.52 17.15
N PRO A 115 15.06 -1.54 17.97
CA PRO A 115 14.16 -0.91 18.94
C PRO A 115 13.00 -0.20 18.24
N VAL A 116 11.77 -0.40 18.74
CA VAL A 116 10.54 0.20 18.18
C VAL A 116 10.65 1.72 18.11
N GLU A 117 11.26 2.36 19.11
CA GLU A 117 11.40 3.82 19.16
C GLU A 117 12.29 4.36 18.03
N SER A 118 13.29 3.59 17.60
CA SER A 118 14.17 3.97 16.49
C SER A 118 13.43 3.87 15.16
N VAL A 119 12.68 2.78 14.96
CA VAL A 119 11.83 2.57 13.79
C VAL A 119 10.72 3.61 13.71
N ALA A 120 10.02 3.89 14.80
CA ALA A 120 8.98 4.91 14.87
C ALA A 120 9.52 6.32 14.52
N SER A 121 10.74 6.65 14.98
CA SER A 121 11.40 7.92 14.61
C SER A 121 11.72 8.00 13.12
N ALA A 122 12.16 6.89 12.50
CA ALA A 122 12.40 6.80 11.07
C ALA A 122 11.10 6.92 10.24
N ILE A 123 10.01 6.29 10.69
CA ILE A 123 8.68 6.40 10.06
C ILE A 123 8.14 7.83 10.21
N SER A 124 8.32 8.47 11.37
CA SER A 124 7.89 9.85 11.59
C SER A 124 8.57 10.85 10.64
N ARG A 125 9.87 10.64 10.34
CA ARG A 125 10.59 11.41 9.31
C ARG A 125 10.01 11.18 7.91
N ALA A 126 9.72 9.93 7.55
CA ALA A 126 9.08 9.60 6.28
C ALA A 126 7.67 10.22 6.15
N ALA A 127 6.88 10.19 7.22
CA ALA A 127 5.56 10.80 7.28
C ALA A 127 5.66 12.34 7.17
N SER A 128 6.63 12.95 7.84
CA SER A 128 6.89 14.40 7.74
C SER A 128 7.33 14.82 6.35
N ALA A 129 8.03 13.95 5.62
CA ALA A 129 8.36 14.14 4.20
C ALA A 129 7.17 13.87 3.28
N GLY A 130 6.06 13.31 3.78
CA GLY A 130 4.86 12.98 3.02
C GLY A 130 5.00 11.73 2.13
N VAL A 131 5.95 10.84 2.44
CA VAL A 131 6.19 9.57 1.74
C VAL A 131 5.24 8.47 2.23
N VAL A 132 4.81 8.58 3.49
CA VAL A 132 3.80 7.71 4.11
C VAL A 132 2.79 8.59 4.85
N ARG A 133 1.59 8.06 5.06
CA ARG A 133 0.53 8.71 5.86
C ARG A 133 0.31 7.90 7.14
N GLY A 134 0.00 8.60 8.24
CA GLY A 134 -0.47 7.96 9.46
C GLY A 134 -1.98 7.91 9.46
N ASP A 135 -2.54 6.73 9.69
CA ASP A 135 -3.99 6.47 9.71
C ASP A 135 -4.56 6.50 11.14
N GLY A 136 -3.72 6.80 12.11
CA GLY A 136 -4.06 6.86 13.53
C GLY A 136 -3.91 5.51 14.20
N SER A 137 -4.52 5.38 15.38
CA SER A 137 -4.48 4.14 16.12
C SER A 137 -5.57 3.20 15.63
N GLU A 138 -5.16 2.05 15.11
CA GLU A 138 -6.04 0.98 14.69
C GLU A 138 -5.89 -0.21 15.65
N ASP A 139 -7.00 -0.89 15.95
CA ASP A 139 -6.96 -2.19 16.63
C ASP A 139 -6.50 -3.25 15.62
N LEU A 140 -5.20 -3.26 15.35
CA LEU A 140 -4.56 -4.29 14.54
C LEU A 140 -4.38 -5.58 15.37
N TYR A 141 -3.78 -6.60 14.75
CA TYR A 141 -3.51 -7.89 15.39
C TYR A 141 -2.58 -7.82 16.62
N LEU A 142 -1.89 -6.69 16.82
CA LEU A 142 -1.05 -6.38 17.99
C LEU A 142 -1.78 -5.59 19.08
N GLY A 143 -3.09 -5.35 18.92
CA GLY A 143 -3.87 -4.40 19.70
C GLY A 143 -3.78 -2.98 19.13
N ALA A 144 -4.16 -1.99 19.94
CA ALA A 144 -4.10 -0.58 19.56
C ALA A 144 -2.66 -0.13 19.28
N THR A 145 -2.32 0.03 18.00
CA THR A 145 -1.02 0.51 17.51
C THR A 145 -1.22 1.58 16.44
N ASP A 146 -0.20 2.42 16.23
CA ASP A 146 -0.23 3.43 15.17
C ASP A 146 -0.01 2.76 13.81
N SER A 147 -0.99 2.94 12.92
CA SER A 147 -0.99 2.41 11.55
C SER A 147 -0.48 3.47 10.57
N PHE A 148 0.37 3.05 9.65
CA PHE A 148 0.90 3.87 8.58
C PHE A 148 0.65 3.20 7.24
N ARG A 149 0.47 3.98 6.17
CA ARG A 149 0.34 3.45 4.82
C ARG A 149 1.22 4.15 3.81
N PHE A 150 1.60 3.42 2.78
CA PHE A 150 2.30 4.00 1.64
C PHE A 150 1.37 4.89 0.82
N TYR A 151 1.94 5.97 0.29
CA TYR A 151 1.21 6.93 -0.49
C TYR A 151 2.07 7.47 -1.63
N PRO A 152 1.73 7.20 -2.91
CA PRO A 152 0.71 6.26 -3.39
C PRO A 152 1.19 4.79 -3.24
N LEU A 153 0.30 3.81 -3.42
CA LEU A 153 0.64 2.40 -3.15
C LEU A 153 1.78 1.87 -4.03
N GLN A 154 1.94 2.37 -5.26
CA GLN A 154 3.04 2.00 -6.17
C GLN A 154 4.43 2.23 -5.54
N LEU A 155 4.53 3.16 -4.58
CA LEU A 155 5.78 3.41 -3.84
C LEU A 155 6.18 2.21 -2.98
N ARG A 156 5.20 1.50 -2.42
CA ARG A 156 5.43 0.25 -1.67
C ARG A 156 6.06 -0.79 -2.58
N ASP A 157 5.52 -0.98 -3.78
CA ASP A 157 6.00 -2.01 -4.71
C ASP A 157 7.42 -1.71 -5.17
N MET A 158 7.71 -0.45 -5.49
CA MET A 158 9.08 -0.02 -5.80
C MET A 158 10.06 -0.31 -4.67
N LEU A 159 9.70 0.03 -3.43
CA LEU A 159 10.54 -0.23 -2.26
C LEU A 159 10.72 -1.72 -2.00
N TYR A 160 9.66 -2.52 -2.23
CA TYR A 160 9.69 -3.97 -2.08
C TYR A 160 10.61 -4.63 -3.11
N ASP A 161 10.63 -4.12 -4.34
CA ASP A 161 11.49 -4.61 -5.42
C ASP A 161 12.95 -4.21 -5.24
N GLU A 162 13.23 -3.13 -4.52
CA GLU A 162 14.59 -2.76 -4.11
C GLU A 162 15.18 -3.71 -3.05
N VAL A 163 14.36 -4.49 -2.34
CA VAL A 163 14.85 -5.42 -1.31
C VAL A 163 15.54 -6.62 -1.98
N PRO A 164 16.84 -6.87 -1.69
CA PRO A 164 17.54 -8.05 -2.18
C PRO A 164 16.77 -9.34 -1.87
N GLY A 165 16.78 -10.30 -2.79
CA GLY A 165 15.94 -11.50 -2.68
C GLY A 165 16.18 -12.33 -1.41
N ASP A 166 17.44 -12.44 -0.98
CA ASP A 166 17.84 -13.09 0.27
C ASP A 166 17.34 -12.33 1.51
N GLN A 167 17.51 -11.01 1.53
CA GLN A 167 17.02 -10.15 2.62
C GLN A 167 15.49 -10.15 2.70
N ARG A 168 14.80 -10.14 1.56
CA ARG A 168 13.35 -10.24 1.47
C ARG A 168 12.83 -11.57 2.00
N ALA A 169 13.50 -12.68 1.68
CA ALA A 169 13.17 -13.99 2.23
C ALA A 169 13.36 -14.03 3.75
N GLU A 170 14.43 -13.42 4.26
CA GLU A 170 14.68 -13.28 5.70
C GLU A 170 13.60 -12.44 6.38
N PHE A 171 13.20 -11.31 5.79
CA PHE A 171 12.13 -10.47 6.34
C PHE A 171 10.79 -11.20 6.41
N HIS A 172 10.40 -11.93 5.36
CA HIS A 172 9.19 -12.76 5.38
C HIS A 172 9.26 -13.87 6.44
N MET A 173 10.42 -14.51 6.62
CA MET A 173 10.61 -15.52 7.66
C MET A 173 10.43 -14.94 9.07
N ARG A 174 11.07 -13.80 9.36
CA ARG A 174 10.93 -13.09 10.64
C ARG A 174 9.49 -12.64 10.89
N ALA A 175 8.80 -12.19 9.85
CA ALA A 175 7.38 -11.84 9.92
C ALA A 175 6.51 -13.05 10.31
N ILE A 176 6.72 -14.20 9.68
CA ILE A 176 6.00 -15.45 9.99
C ILE A 176 6.27 -15.88 11.43
N GLU A 177 7.52 -15.84 11.88
CA GLU A 177 7.90 -16.18 13.26
C GLU A 177 7.21 -15.27 14.26
N PHE A 178 7.23 -13.95 14.02
CA PHE A 178 6.58 -12.97 14.86
C PHE A 178 5.07 -13.20 14.97
N LEU A 179 4.36 -13.29 13.83
CA LEU A 179 2.92 -13.54 13.81
C LEU A 179 2.54 -14.87 14.47
N THR A 180 3.38 -15.91 14.31
CA THR A 180 3.15 -17.21 14.96
C THR A 180 3.22 -17.09 16.48
N GLU A 181 4.14 -16.30 17.03
CA GLU A 181 4.21 -16.05 18.47
C GLU A 181 3.05 -15.19 18.96
N GLU A 182 2.62 -14.18 18.21
CA GLU A 182 1.48 -13.33 18.58
C GLU A 182 0.16 -14.11 18.54
N ILE A 183 -0.05 -15.02 17.59
CA ILE A 183 -1.20 -15.94 17.61
C ILE A 183 -1.25 -16.74 18.91
N LYS A 184 -0.11 -17.21 19.44
CA LYS A 184 -0.09 -17.98 20.69
C LYS A 184 -0.51 -17.13 21.88
N ARG A 185 -0.20 -15.84 21.87
CA ARG A 185 -0.46 -14.88 22.96
C ARG A 185 -1.86 -14.28 22.90
N ASN A 186 -2.36 -14.02 21.70
CA ASN A 186 -3.64 -13.38 21.48
C ASN A 186 -4.78 -14.40 21.65
N THR A 187 -5.85 -14.02 22.37
CA THR A 187 -7.03 -14.88 22.58
C THR A 187 -8.20 -14.52 21.68
N GLU A 188 -8.17 -13.36 21.03
CA GLU A 188 -9.25 -12.88 20.18
C GLU A 188 -9.29 -13.67 18.86
N PRO A 189 -10.39 -14.40 18.56
CA PRO A 189 -10.47 -15.24 17.38
C PRO A 189 -10.26 -14.49 16.07
N GLY A 190 -10.83 -13.28 15.93
CA GLY A 190 -10.71 -12.47 14.72
C GLY A 190 -9.27 -12.03 14.45
N ALA A 191 -8.56 -11.56 15.48
CA ALA A 191 -7.14 -11.19 15.35
C ALA A 191 -6.26 -12.39 14.96
N ARG A 192 -6.55 -13.58 15.52
CA ARG A 192 -5.85 -14.82 15.16
C ARG A 192 -6.08 -15.24 13.71
N GLU A 193 -7.31 -15.16 13.22
CA GLU A 193 -7.64 -15.47 11.83
C GLU A 193 -6.93 -14.51 10.86
N MET A 194 -6.93 -13.21 11.18
CA MET A 194 -6.20 -12.20 10.40
C MET A 194 -4.69 -12.49 10.35
N MET A 195 -4.06 -12.79 11.48
CA MET A 195 -2.64 -13.17 11.51
C MET A 195 -2.36 -14.46 10.73
N GLN A 196 -3.28 -15.44 10.73
CA GLN A 196 -3.13 -16.66 9.94
C GLN A 196 -3.17 -16.38 8.44
N GLN A 197 -4.03 -15.45 8.01
CA GLN A 197 -4.07 -15.00 6.62
C GLN A 197 -2.76 -14.30 6.23
N MET A 198 -2.26 -13.38 7.07
CA MET A 198 -0.97 -12.71 6.84
C MET A 198 0.20 -13.70 6.76
N ILE A 199 0.22 -14.74 7.61
CA ILE A 199 1.21 -15.82 7.53
C ILE A 199 1.12 -16.55 6.18
N ALA A 200 -0.09 -16.82 5.68
CA ALA A 200 -0.27 -17.47 4.39
C ALA A 200 0.26 -16.60 3.25
N GLU A 201 0.03 -15.28 3.30
CA GLU A 201 0.54 -14.31 2.33
C GLU A 201 2.08 -14.29 2.35
N HIS A 202 2.71 -14.15 3.52
CA HIS A 202 4.18 -14.17 3.61
C HIS A 202 4.81 -15.49 3.15
N ASN A 203 4.15 -16.63 3.37
CA ASN A 203 4.62 -17.93 2.85
C ASN A 203 4.61 -18.00 1.32
N GLN A 204 3.62 -17.36 0.67
CA GLN A 204 3.57 -17.30 -0.79
C GLN A 204 4.75 -16.47 -1.34
N TYR A 205 5.07 -15.35 -0.69
CA TYR A 205 6.18 -14.49 -1.10
C TYR A 205 7.56 -15.09 -0.80
N SER A 206 7.74 -15.80 0.32
CA SER A 206 9.01 -16.50 0.62
C SER A 206 9.30 -17.65 -0.34
N SER A 207 8.26 -18.22 -0.96
CA SER A 207 8.36 -19.33 -1.90
C SER A 207 8.55 -18.88 -3.35
N ARG A 208 8.42 -17.58 -3.66
CA ARG A 208 8.68 -17.04 -5.00
C ARG A 208 10.19 -17.02 -5.26
N PRO A 209 10.68 -17.61 -6.37
CA PRO A 209 12.08 -17.46 -6.74
C PRO A 209 12.40 -15.98 -6.90
N ALA A 210 13.57 -15.54 -6.42
CA ALA A 210 14.05 -14.18 -6.62
C ALA A 210 13.91 -13.86 -8.12
N GLY A 211 13.00 -12.94 -8.45
CA GLY A 211 12.78 -12.52 -9.83
C GLY A 211 14.12 -12.12 -10.41
N THR A 212 14.52 -12.74 -11.51
CA THR A 212 15.66 -12.29 -12.28
C THR A 212 15.33 -10.88 -12.75
N SER A 213 15.98 -9.88 -12.15
CA SER A 213 16.07 -8.56 -12.77
C SER A 213 16.78 -8.76 -14.10
N ASP A 214 16.03 -8.70 -15.19
CA ASP A 214 16.52 -8.57 -16.56
C ASP A 214 16.47 -7.09 -16.96
#